data_AF-A0A2E1RX92-F1
#
_entry.id   AF-A0A2E1RX92-F1
#
_cell.length_a   1.000
_cell.length_b   1.000
_cell.length_c   1.000
_cell.angle_alpha   90.00
_cell.angle_beta   90.00
_cell.angle_gamma   90.00
#
_symmetry.space_group_name_H-M   'P 1'
#
loop_
_entity.id
_entity.type
_entity.pdbx_description
1 polymer ?
#
loop_
_entity_poly.entity_id
_entity_poly.type
_entity_poly.pdbx_seq_one_letter_code
_entity_poly.pdbx_strand_id
1 'polypeptide(L)'
;MTPHADPDRLNSAADRQKPIVVTSIEHDSGLYCVDILEFPSHRFGFREFRRDPEDPHGWRPTGLAHDCTLKSAALALLKAKGVIGWLS
;
A
#
# COMPACT_ATOMS: atom_id res chain seq x y z
N MET A 1 51.57 9.07 -4.39
CA MET A 1 51.03 8.38 -5.58
C MET A 1 50.52 7.04 -5.05
N THR A 2 49.26 6.86 -4.64
CA THR A 2 47.97 7.16 -5.28
C THR A 2 46.90 7.14 -4.17
N PRO A 3 45.95 8.09 -4.06
CA PRO A 3 44.77 7.90 -3.22
C PRO A 3 43.81 6.94 -3.95
N HIS A 4 43.59 5.74 -3.38
CA HIS A 4 42.69 4.74 -3.93
C HIS A 4 41.28 4.98 -3.39
N ALA A 5 40.49 5.67 -4.21
CA ALA A 5 39.02 5.63 -4.30
C ALA A 5 38.23 5.63 -2.99
N ASP A 6 37.68 6.79 -2.62
CA ASP A 6 36.45 6.90 -1.85
C ASP A 6 35.26 6.38 -2.67
N PRO A 7 34.57 5.29 -2.28
CA PRO A 7 33.30 4.92 -2.88
C PRO A 7 32.18 5.70 -2.18
N ASP A 8 32.07 7.00 -2.48
CA ASP A 8 30.82 7.71 -2.26
C ASP A 8 29.72 7.07 -3.13
N ARG A 9 28.51 6.98 -2.54
CA ARG A 9 27.22 7.10 -3.25
C ARG A 9 26.39 5.89 -3.66
N LEU A 10 26.41 4.76 -2.93
CA LEU A 10 25.46 3.66 -3.18
C LEU A 10 24.78 3.13 -1.91
N ASN A 11 24.15 4.02 -1.13
CA ASN A 11 23.08 3.55 -0.25
C ASN A 11 22.10 4.68 0.06
N SER A 12 21.17 4.93 -0.86
CA SER A 12 20.00 5.75 -0.59
C SER A 12 19.14 5.07 0.47
N ALA A 13 19.42 5.34 1.75
CA ALA A 13 18.59 4.91 2.88
C ALA A 13 17.13 5.44 2.81
N ALA A 14 16.84 6.34 1.86
CA ALA A 14 15.50 6.81 1.53
C ALA A 14 14.63 5.75 0.79
N ASP A 15 15.21 4.65 0.29
CA ASP A 15 14.53 3.60 -0.50
C ASP A 15 14.21 2.32 0.31
N ARG A 16 14.25 2.37 1.64
CA ARG A 16 13.81 1.24 2.50
C ARG A 16 12.57 1.53 3.31
N GLN A 17 11.95 2.69 3.15
CA GLN A 17 10.73 2.98 3.88
C GLN A 17 9.57 2.19 3.26
N LYS A 18 9.22 1.08 3.92
CA LYS A 18 7.96 0.38 3.66
C LYS A 18 6.78 1.35 3.86
N PRO A 19 5.75 1.30 3.00
CA PRO A 19 4.53 2.04 3.26
C PRO A 19 3.94 1.63 4.60
N ILE A 20 3.42 2.61 5.33
CA ILE A 20 2.66 2.38 6.56
C ILE A 20 1.18 2.28 6.22
N VAL A 21 0.45 1.41 6.90
CA VAL A 21 -1.01 1.38 6.78
C VAL A 21 -1.56 2.51 7.66
N VAL A 22 -2.26 3.46 7.05
CA VAL A 22 -2.90 4.58 7.78
C VAL A 22 -4.37 4.31 8.07
N THR A 23 -4.99 3.42 7.30
CA THR A 23 -6.41 3.07 7.45
C THR A 23 -6.61 1.68 6.88
N SER A 24 -7.27 0.82 7.63
CA SER A 24 -7.73 -0.50 7.18
C SER A 24 -9.25 -0.50 7.22
N ILE A 25 -9.89 -0.76 6.09
CA ILE A 25 -11.36 -0.81 5.98
C ILE A 25 -11.76 -2.23 5.67
N GLU A 26 -12.37 -2.88 6.65
CA GLU A 26 -12.92 -4.23 6.50
C GLU A 26 -14.37 -4.13 5.99
N HIS A 27 -14.72 -4.99 5.05
CA HIS A 27 -16.10 -5.14 4.60
C HIS A 27 -16.94 -5.81 5.68
N ASP A 28 -18.23 -5.47 5.75
CA ASP A 28 -19.18 -6.01 6.72
C ASP A 28 -19.26 -7.55 6.70
N SER A 29 -19.14 -8.15 5.51
CA SER A 29 -19.11 -9.62 5.39
C SER A 29 -17.83 -10.27 5.94
N GLY A 30 -16.79 -9.51 6.29
CA GLY A 30 -15.49 -10.03 6.76
C GLY A 30 -14.68 -10.77 5.69
N LEU A 31 -15.10 -10.69 4.42
CA LEU A 31 -14.47 -11.37 3.28
C LEU A 31 -13.52 -10.47 2.48
N TYR A 32 -13.59 -9.16 2.68
CA TYR A 32 -12.76 -8.20 1.96
C TYR A 32 -12.22 -7.16 2.93
N CYS A 33 -11.02 -6.66 2.65
CA CYS A 33 -10.38 -5.59 3.39
C CYS A 33 -9.60 -4.70 2.43
N VAL A 34 -9.58 -3.40 2.69
CA VAL A 34 -8.79 -2.41 1.94
C VAL A 34 -7.87 -1.70 2.90
N ASP A 35 -6.57 -1.84 2.68
CA ASP A 35 -5.56 -1.09 3.41
C ASP A 35 -5.15 0.14 2.60
N ILE A 36 -5.35 1.32 3.17
CA ILE A 36 -4.81 2.58 2.69
C ILE A 36 -3.38 2.72 3.22
N LEU A 37 -2.46 2.90 2.28
CA LEU A 37 -1.04 2.93 2.50
C LEU A 37 -0.51 4.35 2.34
N GLU A 38 0.30 4.82 3.29
CA GLU A 38 1.08 6.05 3.19
C GLU A 38 2.55 5.73 2.98
N PHE A 39 3.13 6.37 1.98
CA PHE A 39 4.52 6.28 1.59
C PHE A 39 5.30 7.49 2.13
N PRO A 40 6.61 7.34 2.41
CA PRO A 40 7.46 8.42 2.96
C PRO A 40 7.45 9.71 2.13
N SER A 41 7.14 9.62 0.83
CA SER A 41 7.06 10.77 -0.07
C SER A 41 5.74 11.55 0.03
N HIS A 42 4.99 11.39 1.13
CA HIS A 42 3.60 11.87 1.28
C HIS A 42 2.70 11.40 0.14
N ARG A 43 2.97 10.19 -0.35
CA ARG A 43 2.15 9.55 -1.38
C ARG A 43 1.24 8.55 -0.72
N PHE A 44 0.07 8.37 -1.31
CA PHE A 44 -0.91 7.44 -0.81
C PHE A 44 -1.21 6.39 -1.88
N GLY A 45 -1.52 5.21 -1.40
CA GLY A 45 -1.98 4.09 -2.19
C GLY A 45 -3.05 3.33 -1.44
N PHE A 46 -3.57 2.30 -2.08
CA PHE A 46 -4.45 1.34 -1.41
C PHE A 46 -4.20 -0.06 -1.96
N ARG A 47 -4.53 -1.07 -1.17
CA ARG A 47 -4.49 -2.45 -1.60
C ARG A 47 -5.70 -3.19 -1.06
N GLU A 48 -6.39 -3.87 -1.97
CA GLU A 48 -7.50 -4.75 -1.63
C GLU A 48 -6.99 -6.17 -1.37
N PHE A 49 -7.53 -6.73 -0.30
CA PHE A 49 -7.37 -8.12 0.09
C PHE A 49 -8.73 -8.77 0.19
N ARG A 50 -8.79 -10.05 -0.17
CA ARG A 50 -9.92 -10.92 0.07
C ARG A 50 -9.54 -12.05 1.01
N ARG A 51 -10.48 -12.49 1.81
CA ARG A 51 -10.41 -13.68 2.65
C ARG A 51 -11.48 -14.62 2.16
N ASP A 52 -11.11 -15.89 2.00
CA ASP A 52 -12.08 -16.90 1.61
C ASP A 52 -12.91 -17.30 2.84
N PRO A 53 -14.24 -17.39 2.75
CA PRO A 53 -15.07 -17.82 3.89
C PRO A 53 -14.70 -19.22 4.40
N GLU A 54 -14.19 -20.09 3.53
CA GLU A 54 -13.80 -21.46 3.89
C GLU A 54 -12.36 -21.53 4.45
N ASP A 55 -11.52 -20.51 4.19
CA ASP A 55 -10.13 -20.45 4.61
C ASP A 55 -9.79 -19.09 5.26
N PRO A 56 -10.16 -18.89 6.54
CA PRO A 56 -9.92 -17.64 7.25
C PRO A 56 -8.44 -17.37 7.55
N HIS A 57 -7.56 -18.35 7.30
CA HIS A 57 -6.14 -18.29 7.64
C HIS A 57 -5.31 -17.40 6.70
N GLY A 58 -5.89 -16.86 5.62
CA GLY A 58 -5.10 -16.10 4.64
C GLY A 58 -5.83 -14.97 3.96
N TRP A 59 -5.37 -13.75 4.17
CA TRP A 59 -5.65 -12.64 3.24
C TRP A 59 -4.91 -12.89 1.92
N ARG A 60 -5.63 -12.75 0.82
CA ARG A 60 -5.11 -12.87 -0.55
C ARG A 60 -5.28 -11.54 -1.24
N PRO A 61 -4.23 -10.96 -1.84
CA PRO A 61 -4.39 -9.75 -2.63
C PRO A 61 -5.30 -10.06 -3.83
N THR A 62 -6.28 -9.21 -4.08
CA THR A 62 -7.23 -9.43 -5.20
C THR A 62 -6.63 -9.05 -6.55
N GLY A 63 -5.53 -8.29 -6.53
CA GLY A 63 -4.94 -7.64 -7.70
C GLY A 63 -5.29 -6.16 -7.78
N LEU A 64 -6.28 -5.68 -7.04
CA LEU A 64 -6.61 -4.25 -6.93
C LEU A 64 -5.67 -3.56 -5.94
N ALA A 65 -4.51 -3.15 -6.45
CA ALA A 65 -3.58 -2.29 -5.77
C ALA A 65 -3.36 -1.00 -6.57
N HIS A 66 -3.23 0.11 -5.86
CA HIS A 66 -2.82 1.37 -6.44
C HIS A 66 -1.63 1.90 -5.64
N ASP A 67 -0.47 1.95 -6.29
CA ASP A 67 0.79 2.25 -5.62
C ASP A 67 1.11 3.74 -5.77
N CYS A 68 1.35 4.41 -4.65
CA CYS A 68 2.14 5.65 -4.58
C CYS A 68 1.75 6.84 -5.47
N THR A 69 0.60 6.86 -6.13
CA THR A 69 0.29 7.96 -7.07
C THR A 69 -0.45 9.11 -6.41
N LEU A 70 -1.16 8.86 -5.32
CA LEU A 70 -2.15 9.78 -4.77
C LEU A 70 -1.54 10.75 -3.75
N LYS A 71 -2.14 11.92 -3.61
CA LYS A 71 -1.63 13.01 -2.75
C LYS A 71 -2.26 13.05 -1.36
N SER A 72 -3.31 12.26 -1.12
CA SER A 72 -4.02 12.22 0.17
C SER A 72 -4.75 10.90 0.38
N ALA A 73 -4.92 10.49 1.64
CA ALA A 73 -5.70 9.30 2.02
C ALA A 73 -7.15 9.36 1.51
N ALA A 74 -7.78 10.54 1.52
CA ALA A 74 -9.14 10.72 1.00
C ALA A 74 -9.26 10.42 -0.50
N LEU A 75 -8.23 10.78 -1.29
CA LEU A 75 -8.18 10.43 -2.72
C LEU A 75 -7.96 8.94 -2.92
N ALA A 76 -7.13 8.30 -2.09
CA ALA A 76 -6.95 6.85 -2.08
C ALA A 76 -8.25 6.13 -1.78
N LEU A 77 -8.99 6.60 -0.78
CA LEU A 77 -10.30 6.07 -0.47
C LEU A 77 -11.28 6.28 -1.63
N LEU A 78 -11.41 7.49 -2.17
CA LEU A 78 -12.33 7.77 -3.27
C LEU A 78 -12.03 6.91 -4.51
N LYS A 79 -10.75 6.73 -4.84
CA LYS A 79 -10.31 5.86 -5.93
C LYS A 79 -10.63 4.40 -5.63
N ALA A 80 -10.38 3.96 -4.39
CA ALA A 80 -10.75 2.63 -3.92
C ALA A 80 -12.26 2.41 -4.06
N LYS A 81 -13.12 3.33 -3.60
CA LYS A 81 -14.58 3.27 -3.76
C LYS A 81 -15.02 3.16 -5.23
N GLY A 82 -14.31 3.85 -6.12
CA GLY A 82 -14.63 3.84 -7.55
C GLY A 82 -14.23 2.55 -8.29
N VAL A 83 -13.28 1.78 -7.76
CA VAL A 83 -12.81 0.52 -8.40
C VAL A 83 -13.25 -0.73 -7.63
N ILE A 84 -13.49 -0.60 -6.32
CA ILE A 84 -13.90 -1.65 -5.41
C ILE A 84 -15.40 -1.53 -5.21
N GLY A 85 -16.16 -2.36 -5.92
CA GLY A 85 -17.62 -2.25 -5.96
C GLY A 85 -18.34 -2.46 -4.61
N TRP A 86 -17.71 -3.12 -3.64
CA TRP A 86 -18.28 -3.28 -2.30
C TRP A 86 -18.02 -2.09 -1.37
N LEU A 87 -17.04 -1.23 -1.68
CA LEU A 87 -16.63 -0.10 -0.86
C LEU A 87 -17.45 1.16 -1.19
N SER A 88 -18.78 1.05 -1.18
CA SER A 88 -19.68 2.16 -1.56
C SER A 88 -19.68 3.32 -0.56
#